data_AF-A0A6G2KVB0-F1
#
_entry.id   AF-A0A6G2KVB0-F1
#
_cell.length_a   1.000
_cell.length_b   1.000
_cell.length_c   1.000
_cell.angle_alpha   90.00
_cell.angle_beta   90.00
_cell.angle_gamma   90.00
#
_symmetry.space_group_name_H-M   'P 1'
#
loop_
_entity.id
_entity.type
_entity.pdbx_description
1 polymer ?
#
loop_
_entity_poly.entity_id
_entity_poly.type
_entity_poly.pdbx_seq_one_letter_code
_entity_poly.pdbx_strand_id
1 'polypeptide(L)'
;MASTRSGAPNRTDVTPSDSDVLDIFEKLFRDFIVKRLSAIPDWEKRYLPPEIQESSKARHAQEKKMADVLNKPDYTILEYINFDAYCKIITRRDTWSEHFESIFQIKNVFTYKMDVIQSLRNDIRHGRRLNHVNRLRLRLHCYDLISQIYEHQRPNFRRRALEKKLGLVPPQ
;
A
#
# COMPACT_ATOMS: atom_id res chain seq x y z
N MET A 1 20.00 -47.94 1.68
CA MET A 1 20.91 -46.88 1.19
C MET A 1 20.09 -45.71 0.68
N ALA A 2 20.46 -44.52 1.14
CA ALA A 2 19.98 -43.15 0.89
C ALA A 2 18.65 -42.91 0.14
N SER A 3 17.68 -42.41 0.90
CA SER A 3 16.45 -41.76 0.44
C SER A 3 16.76 -40.34 -0.04
N THR A 4 16.50 -40.04 -1.32
CA THR A 4 16.66 -38.70 -1.91
C THR A 4 15.56 -37.77 -1.37
N ARG A 5 15.90 -36.93 -0.40
CA ARG A 5 15.02 -35.83 0.04
C ARG A 5 15.00 -34.77 -1.06
N SER A 6 13.88 -34.66 -1.76
CA SER A 6 13.52 -33.49 -2.57
C SER A 6 13.46 -32.27 -1.64
N GLY A 7 14.48 -31.41 -1.71
CA GLY A 7 14.48 -30.13 -1.02
C GLY A 7 13.54 -29.18 -1.75
N ALA A 8 12.39 -28.89 -1.15
CA ALA A 8 11.55 -27.79 -1.60
C ALA A 8 12.39 -26.50 -1.57
N PRO A 9 12.38 -25.68 -2.65
CA PRO A 9 13.11 -24.42 -2.64
C PRO A 9 12.58 -23.54 -1.51
N ASN A 10 13.50 -23.11 -0.66
CA ASN A 10 13.25 -22.20 0.45
C ASN A 10 12.56 -20.94 -0.12
N ARG A 11 11.35 -20.61 0.35
CA ARG A 11 10.50 -19.50 -0.16
C ARG A 11 11.11 -18.10 0.01
N THR A 12 12.38 -17.98 0.40
CA THR A 12 13.02 -16.73 0.81
C THR A 12 13.99 -16.11 -0.21
N ASP A 13 14.17 -16.76 -1.37
CA ASP A 13 15.15 -16.34 -2.39
C ASP A 13 14.53 -15.95 -3.74
N VAL A 14 13.20 -15.83 -3.82
CA VAL A 14 12.53 -15.36 -5.04
C VAL A 14 12.44 -13.83 -4.97
N THR A 15 13.05 -13.16 -5.95
CA THR A 15 12.84 -11.71 -6.14
C THR A 15 11.36 -11.47 -6.39
N PRO A 16 10.68 -10.60 -5.60
CA PRO A 16 9.25 -10.38 -5.76
C PRO A 16 8.92 -9.86 -7.17
N SER A 17 7.81 -10.31 -7.74
CA SER A 17 7.31 -9.80 -9.00
C SER A 17 6.84 -8.35 -8.86
N ASP A 18 6.60 -7.68 -9.99
CA ASP A 18 6.11 -6.29 -9.98
C ASP A 18 4.71 -6.20 -9.34
N SER A 19 3.89 -7.24 -9.47
CA SER A 19 2.59 -7.36 -8.79
C SER A 19 2.77 -7.54 -7.28
N ASP A 20 3.67 -8.42 -6.84
CA ASP A 20 3.91 -8.67 -5.42
C ASP A 20 4.36 -7.39 -4.70
N VAL A 21 5.24 -6.60 -5.34
CA VAL A 21 5.69 -5.31 -4.80
C VAL A 21 4.52 -4.35 -4.60
N LEU A 22 3.60 -4.27 -5.56
CA LEU A 22 2.40 -3.44 -5.46
C LEU A 22 1.46 -3.93 -4.37
N ASP A 23 1.19 -5.23 -4.29
CA ASP A 23 0.27 -5.78 -3.28
C ASP A 23 0.82 -5.56 -1.87
N ILE A 24 2.13 -5.71 -1.68
CA ILE A 24 2.82 -5.40 -0.43
C ILE A 24 2.70 -3.90 -0.11
N PHE A 25 2.93 -3.03 -1.09
CA PHE A 25 2.81 -1.59 -0.92
C PHE A 25 1.39 -1.17 -0.57
N GLU A 26 0.40 -1.55 -1.38
CA GLU A 26 -1.01 -1.20 -1.18
C GLU A 26 -1.50 -1.67 0.19
N LYS A 27 -1.14 -2.88 0.61
CA LYS A 27 -1.48 -3.41 1.93
C LYS A 27 -0.85 -2.59 3.06
N LEU A 28 0.46 -2.39 3.04
CA LEU A 28 1.16 -1.65 4.10
C LEU A 28 0.68 -0.20 4.20
N PHE A 29 0.42 0.42 3.05
CA PHE A 29 -0.03 1.79 2.97
C PHE A 29 -1.48 1.93 3.47
N ARG A 30 -2.37 1.00 3.10
CA ARG A 30 -3.73 0.94 3.63
C ARG A 30 -3.73 0.75 5.14
N ASP A 31 -3.02 -0.27 5.63
CA ASP A 31 -2.94 -0.59 7.07
C ASP A 31 -2.46 0.63 7.87
N PHE A 32 -1.52 1.39 7.31
CA PHE A 32 -1.02 2.62 7.90
C PHE A 32 -2.08 3.72 7.98
N ILE A 33 -2.76 4.04 6.87
CA ILE A 33 -3.81 5.06 6.84
C ILE A 33 -4.93 4.70 7.81
N VAL A 34 -5.40 3.44 7.77
CA VAL A 34 -6.43 2.92 8.68
C VAL A 34 -6.01 3.16 10.11
N LYS A 35 -4.85 2.61 10.52
CA LYS A 35 -4.37 2.69 11.89
C LYS A 35 -4.24 4.12 12.39
N ARG A 36 -3.81 5.05 11.53
CA ARG A 36 -3.56 6.44 11.92
C ARG A 36 -4.86 7.22 12.07
N LEU A 37 -5.81 7.05 11.14
CA LEU A 37 -7.06 7.78 11.19
C LEU A 37 -8.07 7.15 12.16
N SER A 38 -8.11 5.81 12.27
CA SER A 38 -9.03 5.09 13.17
C SER A 38 -8.79 5.39 14.66
N ALA A 39 -7.63 5.97 15.00
CA ALA A 39 -7.36 6.45 16.35
C ALA A 39 -8.15 7.73 16.71
N ILE A 40 -8.79 8.38 15.73
CA ILE A 40 -9.49 9.64 15.93
C ILE A 40 -11.02 9.39 15.92
N PRO A 41 -11.78 9.92 16.88
CA PRO A 41 -13.24 9.84 16.85
C PRO A 41 -13.83 10.49 15.59
N ASP A 42 -14.87 9.88 15.02
CA ASP A 42 -15.58 10.37 13.82
C ASP A 42 -14.67 10.70 12.61
N TRP A 43 -13.49 10.07 12.54
CA TRP A 43 -12.49 10.34 11.51
C TRP A 43 -12.99 10.11 10.10
N GLU A 44 -13.94 9.18 9.90
CA GLU A 44 -14.53 8.90 8.58
C GLU A 44 -15.28 10.14 8.05
N LYS A 45 -16.12 10.73 8.89
CA LYS A 45 -16.91 11.93 8.54
C LYS A 45 -16.00 13.14 8.36
N ARG A 46 -14.98 13.24 9.22
CA ARG A 46 -14.08 14.39 9.24
C ARG A 46 -13.08 14.32 8.10
N TYR A 47 -12.33 13.22 7.94
CA TYR A 47 -11.12 13.11 7.12
C TYR A 47 -11.28 12.45 5.75
N LEU A 48 -12.39 11.76 5.44
CA LEU A 48 -12.62 11.24 4.10
C LEU A 48 -13.32 12.28 3.24
N PRO A 49 -12.82 12.56 2.02
CA PRO A 49 -13.58 13.27 0.99
C PRO A 49 -14.97 12.64 0.77
N PRO A 50 -16.04 13.45 0.59
CA PRO A 50 -17.39 12.95 0.37
C PRO A 50 -17.49 11.93 -0.77
N GLU A 51 -16.80 12.19 -1.89
CA GLU A 51 -16.69 11.28 -3.04
C GLU A 51 -16.14 9.89 -2.69
N ILE A 52 -15.19 9.81 -1.74
CA ILE A 52 -14.62 8.54 -1.30
C ILE A 52 -15.58 7.83 -0.34
N GLN A 53 -16.29 8.58 0.51
CA GLN A 53 -17.32 8.00 1.37
C GLN A 53 -18.44 7.39 0.53
N GLU A 54 -18.94 8.10 -0.48
CA GLU A 54 -20.01 7.63 -1.36
C GLU A 54 -19.58 6.41 -2.19
N SER A 55 -18.42 6.49 -2.85
CA SER A 55 -17.91 5.37 -3.65
C SER A 55 -17.60 4.13 -2.81
N SER A 56 -17.07 4.31 -1.60
CA SER A 56 -16.83 3.21 -0.69
C SER A 56 -18.12 2.60 -0.15
N LYS A 57 -19.14 3.41 0.18
CA LYS A 57 -20.45 2.93 0.61
C LYS A 57 -21.16 2.17 -0.50
N ALA A 58 -21.08 2.65 -1.74
CA ALA A 58 -21.63 1.95 -2.90
C ALA A 58 -20.99 0.57 -3.09
N ARG A 59 -19.67 0.47 -2.95
CA ARG A 59 -18.93 -0.81 -3.04
C ARG A 59 -19.23 -1.73 -1.87
N HIS A 60 -19.24 -1.20 -0.64
CA HIS A 60 -19.63 -1.96 0.54
C HIS A 60 -21.05 -2.49 0.39
N ALA A 61 -22.02 -1.69 -0.06
CA ALA A 61 -23.39 -2.14 -0.29
C ALA A 61 -23.51 -3.22 -1.38
N GLN A 62 -22.68 -3.15 -2.43
CA GLN A 62 -22.63 -4.15 -3.48
C GLN A 62 -22.01 -5.47 -2.97
N GLU A 63 -20.92 -5.38 -2.20
CA GLU A 63 -20.23 -6.56 -1.66
C GLU A 63 -20.94 -7.16 -0.46
N LYS A 64 -21.61 -6.38 0.39
CA LYS A 64 -22.41 -6.86 1.53
C LYS A 64 -23.52 -7.80 1.07
N LYS A 65 -24.18 -7.51 -0.05
CA LYS A 65 -25.16 -8.42 -0.65
C LYS A 65 -24.58 -9.81 -0.96
N MET A 66 -23.28 -9.88 -1.31
CA MET A 66 -22.56 -11.14 -1.50
C MET A 66 -21.96 -11.68 -0.21
N ALA A 67 -21.58 -10.80 0.73
CA ALA A 67 -20.97 -11.15 2.01
C ALA A 67 -21.98 -11.82 2.95
N ASP A 68 -23.23 -11.35 2.98
CA ASP A 68 -24.33 -11.95 3.75
C ASP A 68 -24.66 -13.36 3.25
N VAL A 69 -24.52 -13.61 1.95
CA VAL A 69 -24.68 -14.94 1.33
C VAL A 69 -23.50 -15.86 1.67
N LEU A 70 -22.30 -15.30 1.88
CA LEU A 70 -21.04 -16.04 2.06
C LEU A 70 -20.50 -16.00 3.50
N ASN A 71 -21.24 -15.41 4.44
CA ASN A 71 -20.88 -15.24 5.86
C ASN A 71 -19.48 -14.63 6.08
N LYS A 72 -19.11 -13.63 5.26
CA LYS A 72 -17.81 -12.95 5.35
C LYS A 72 -17.80 -11.90 6.47
N PRO A 73 -16.64 -11.64 7.11
CA PRO A 73 -16.51 -10.59 8.12
C PRO A 73 -16.80 -9.20 7.53
N ASP A 74 -17.33 -8.29 8.36
CA ASP A 74 -17.60 -6.91 7.97
C ASP A 74 -16.29 -6.13 7.89
N TYR A 75 -15.94 -5.69 6.68
CA TYR A 75 -14.68 -5.01 6.40
C TYR A 75 -14.83 -3.50 6.54
N THR A 76 -13.77 -2.83 7.00
CA THR A 76 -13.80 -1.36 7.15
C THR A 76 -13.96 -0.66 5.79
N ILE A 77 -14.54 0.55 5.76
CA ILE A 77 -14.69 1.38 4.55
C ILE A 77 -13.37 1.49 3.76
N LEU A 78 -12.22 1.53 4.44
CA LEU A 78 -10.91 1.62 3.81
C LEU A 78 -10.44 0.34 3.11
N GLU A 79 -11.14 -0.78 3.23
CA GLU A 79 -10.86 -1.96 2.42
C GLU A 79 -11.42 -1.85 1.00
N TYR A 80 -12.41 -0.97 0.82
CA TYR A 80 -13.09 -0.73 -0.44
C TYR A 80 -12.57 0.49 -1.20
N ILE A 81 -11.58 1.20 -0.66
CA ILE A 81 -11.02 2.38 -1.33
C ILE A 81 -9.99 2.00 -2.40
N ASN A 82 -10.04 2.74 -3.50
CA ASN A 82 -9.08 2.57 -4.59
C ASN A 82 -7.72 3.17 -4.26
N PHE A 83 -6.71 2.82 -5.07
CA PHE A 83 -5.38 3.41 -4.97
C PHE A 83 -5.39 4.95 -5.04
N ASP A 84 -6.19 5.54 -5.93
CA ASP A 84 -6.30 7.00 -6.08
C ASP A 84 -6.87 7.68 -4.83
N ALA A 85 -7.74 6.98 -4.11
CA ALA A 85 -8.35 7.47 -2.89
C ALA A 85 -7.32 7.71 -1.79
N TYR A 86 -6.27 6.89 -1.69
CA TYR A 86 -5.20 7.10 -0.71
C TYR A 86 -4.53 8.45 -0.87
N CYS A 87 -4.17 8.81 -2.12
CA CYS A 87 -3.53 10.09 -2.41
C CYS A 87 -4.45 11.26 -2.02
N LYS A 88 -5.73 11.18 -2.39
CA LYS A 88 -6.73 12.21 -2.06
C LYS A 88 -6.97 12.38 -0.56
N ILE A 89 -7.03 11.28 0.20
CA ILE A 89 -7.18 11.31 1.66
C ILE A 89 -5.97 12.01 2.29
N ILE A 90 -4.75 11.55 1.96
CA ILE A 90 -3.52 12.05 2.58
C ILE A 90 -3.27 13.51 2.21
N THR A 91 -3.47 13.87 0.95
CA THR A 91 -3.15 15.21 0.43
C THR A 91 -4.24 16.24 0.71
N ARG A 92 -5.35 15.87 1.35
CA ARG A 92 -6.37 16.85 1.75
C ARG A 92 -5.77 17.84 2.75
N ARG A 93 -6.14 19.13 2.66
CA ARG A 93 -5.45 20.21 3.40
C ARG A 93 -5.33 19.93 4.90
N ASP A 94 -6.43 19.62 5.54
CA ASP A 94 -6.53 19.37 6.98
C ASP A 94 -5.88 18.03 7.37
N THR A 95 -6.16 16.98 6.61
CA THR A 95 -5.56 15.66 6.82
C THR A 95 -4.04 15.70 6.70
N TRP A 96 -3.51 16.44 5.72
CA TRP A 96 -2.09 16.61 5.49
C TRP A 96 -1.41 17.30 6.68
N SER A 97 -1.83 18.52 7.01
CA SER A 97 -1.19 19.33 8.04
C SER A 97 -1.29 18.69 9.42
N GLU A 98 -2.41 18.05 9.74
CA GLU A 98 -2.63 17.49 11.06
C GLU A 98 -1.94 16.12 11.25
N HIS A 99 -1.93 15.27 10.21
CA HIS A 99 -1.59 13.85 10.38
C HIS A 99 -0.42 13.35 9.55
N PHE A 100 -0.10 13.95 8.40
CA PHE A 100 0.80 13.34 7.42
C PHE A 100 2.04 14.18 7.07
N GLU A 101 2.01 15.48 7.31
CA GLU A 101 3.12 16.40 7.03
C GLU A 101 4.41 16.02 7.77
N SER A 102 4.31 15.65 9.04
CA SER A 102 5.47 15.21 9.85
C SER A 102 6.10 13.89 9.39
N ILE A 103 5.43 13.15 8.50
CA ILE A 103 5.92 11.86 7.97
C ILE A 103 6.50 12.06 6.57
N PHE A 104 5.71 12.65 5.68
CA PHE A 104 6.05 12.74 4.26
C PHE A 104 6.73 14.06 3.89
N GLN A 105 6.79 15.01 4.82
CA GLN A 105 7.49 16.29 4.76
C GLN A 105 6.97 17.23 3.66
N ILE A 106 7.22 16.91 2.39
CA ILE A 106 6.91 17.76 1.24
C ILE A 106 5.77 17.16 0.43
N LYS A 107 4.61 17.83 0.48
CA LYS A 107 3.37 17.39 -0.18
C LYS A 107 3.53 17.10 -1.67
N ASN A 108 4.19 18.00 -2.39
CA ASN A 108 4.37 17.84 -3.84
C ASN A 108 5.26 16.63 -4.19
N VAL A 109 6.26 16.33 -3.35
CA VAL A 109 7.12 15.15 -3.52
C VAL A 109 6.32 13.88 -3.26
N PHE A 110 5.48 13.87 -2.22
CA PHE A 110 4.57 12.78 -1.94
C PHE A 110 3.61 12.51 -3.11
N THR A 111 2.92 13.55 -3.60
CA THR A 111 1.98 13.44 -4.72
C THR A 111 2.66 12.92 -5.97
N TYR A 112 3.83 13.46 -6.32
CA TYR A 112 4.62 12.98 -7.45
C TYR A 112 4.92 11.48 -7.37
N LYS A 113 5.37 10.99 -6.21
CA LYS A 113 5.66 9.56 -5.99
C LYS A 113 4.40 8.70 -6.16
N MET A 114 3.28 9.14 -5.60
CA MET A 114 1.99 8.45 -5.73
C MET A 114 1.51 8.38 -7.18
N ASP A 115 1.66 9.47 -7.95
CA ASP A 115 1.27 9.53 -9.36
C ASP A 115 2.11 8.55 -10.21
N VAL A 116 3.43 8.49 -9.96
CA VAL A 116 4.31 7.52 -10.62
C VAL A 116 3.89 6.09 -10.29
N ILE A 117 3.66 5.77 -9.00
CA ILE A 117 3.22 4.43 -8.59
C ILE A 117 1.87 4.09 -9.23
N GLN A 118 0.92 5.02 -9.26
CA GLN A 118 -0.40 4.82 -9.86
C GLN A 118 -0.30 4.49 -11.36
N SER A 119 0.51 5.24 -12.10
CA SER A 119 0.73 5.01 -13.53
C SER A 119 1.28 3.61 -13.80
N LEU A 120 2.32 3.21 -13.05
CA LEU A 120 2.96 1.90 -13.19
C LEU A 120 2.04 0.74 -12.75
N ARG A 121 1.23 0.97 -11.70
CA ARG A 121 0.22 0.03 -11.24
C ARG A 121 -0.87 -0.19 -12.28
N ASN A 122 -1.30 0.85 -12.98
CA ASN A 122 -2.27 0.71 -14.06
C ASN A 122 -1.69 -0.16 -15.20
N ASP A 123 -0.43 0.05 -15.59
CA ASP A 123 0.23 -0.80 -16.59
C ASP A 123 0.23 -2.28 -16.16
N ILE A 124 0.62 -2.57 -14.92
CA ILE A 124 0.65 -3.93 -14.38
C ILE A 124 -0.75 -4.57 -14.38
N ARG A 125 -1.78 -3.83 -13.93
CA ARG A 125 -3.17 -4.34 -13.91
C ARG A 125 -3.76 -4.55 -15.30
N HIS A 126 -3.25 -3.85 -16.32
CA HIS A 126 -3.59 -4.10 -17.71
C HIS A 126 -2.75 -5.22 -18.36
N GLY A 127 -1.96 -5.95 -17.55
CA GLY A 127 -1.10 -7.04 -18.04
C GLY A 127 0.13 -6.57 -18.82
N ARG A 128 0.44 -5.27 -18.78
CA ARG A 128 1.61 -4.72 -19.48
C ARG A 128 2.86 -4.98 -18.67
N ARG A 129 3.93 -5.39 -19.34
CA ARG A 129 5.23 -5.62 -18.71
C ARG A 129 5.95 -4.29 -18.51
N LEU A 130 6.46 -4.06 -17.30
CA LEU A 130 7.35 -2.94 -17.04
C LEU A 130 8.74 -3.20 -17.63
N ASN A 131 9.33 -2.18 -18.24
CA ASN A 131 10.75 -2.18 -18.55
C ASN A 131 11.59 -2.06 -17.27
N HIS A 132 12.90 -2.31 -17.39
CA HIS A 132 13.81 -2.30 -16.24
C HIS A 132 13.79 -0.99 -15.45
N VAL A 133 13.79 0.16 -16.15
CA VAL A 133 13.78 1.49 -15.52
C VAL A 133 12.49 1.72 -14.72
N ASN A 134 11.34 1.35 -15.27
CA ASN A 134 10.05 1.49 -14.61
C ASN A 134 9.92 0.55 -13.41
N ARG A 135 10.48 -0.66 -13.49
CA ARG A 135 10.57 -1.56 -12.33
C ARG A 135 11.38 -0.96 -11.19
N LEU A 136 12.53 -0.37 -11.51
CA LEU A 136 13.35 0.31 -10.51
C LEU A 136 12.63 1.50 -9.89
N ARG A 137 11.96 2.33 -10.70
CA ARG A 137 11.14 3.46 -10.23
C ARG A 137 10.04 3.01 -9.28
N LEU A 138 9.29 1.96 -9.65
CA LEU A 138 8.24 1.39 -8.80
C LEU A 138 8.80 1.01 -7.42
N ARG A 139 9.87 0.19 -7.40
CA ARG A 139 10.47 -0.29 -6.14
C ARG A 139 11.02 0.85 -5.31
N LEU A 140 11.70 1.82 -5.93
CA LEU A 140 12.27 2.98 -5.25
C LEU A 140 11.19 3.84 -4.59
N HIS A 141 10.13 4.20 -5.34
CA HIS A 141 9.07 5.03 -4.79
C HIS A 141 8.25 4.32 -3.71
N CYS A 142 7.96 3.03 -3.88
CA CYS A 142 7.33 2.21 -2.84
C CYS A 142 8.20 2.15 -1.58
N TYR A 143 9.50 1.89 -1.73
CA TYR A 143 10.43 1.82 -0.61
C TYR A 143 10.55 3.13 0.13
N ASP A 144 10.70 4.25 -0.58
CA ASP A 144 10.88 5.56 0.01
C ASP A 144 9.67 5.94 0.87
N LEU A 145 8.46 5.81 0.34
CA LEU A 145 7.22 6.08 1.09
C LEU A 145 7.05 5.15 2.30
N ILE A 146 7.31 3.85 2.13
CA ILE A 146 7.20 2.89 3.25
C ILE A 146 8.28 3.15 4.32
N SER A 147 9.49 3.52 3.91
CA SER A 147 10.59 3.83 4.84
C SER A 147 10.25 5.05 5.68
N GLN A 148 9.68 6.10 5.10
CA GLN A 148 9.20 7.27 5.84
C GLN A 148 8.15 6.89 6.90
N ILE A 149 7.21 6.00 6.56
CA ILE A 149 6.23 5.48 7.52
C ILE A 149 6.93 4.73 8.67
N TYR A 150 7.86 3.83 8.36
CA TYR A 150 8.56 3.06 9.39
C TYR A 150 9.46 3.91 10.27
N GLU A 151 10.19 4.87 9.70
CA GLU A 151 11.06 5.79 10.44
C GLU A 151 10.25 6.63 11.42
N HIS A 152 9.07 7.08 11.01
CA HIS A 152 8.15 7.78 11.90
C HIS A 152 7.58 6.89 13.01
N GLN A 153 7.23 5.64 12.70
CA GLN A 153 6.66 4.71 13.70
C GLN A 153 7.69 4.11 14.65
N ARG A 154 8.94 3.95 14.19
CA ARG A 154 10.02 3.23 14.88
C ARG A 154 11.35 3.91 14.58
N PRO A 155 11.75 4.92 15.36
CA PRO A 155 13.13 5.41 15.31
C PRO A 155 14.06 4.22 15.55
N ASN A 156 15.01 3.97 14.64
CA ASN A 156 15.91 2.79 14.55
C ASN A 156 15.41 1.57 13.75
N PHE A 157 14.40 1.73 12.88
CA PHE A 157 13.99 0.66 11.96
C PHE A 157 15.15 0.14 11.08
N ARG A 158 15.36 -1.19 11.05
CA ARG A 158 16.39 -1.83 10.21
C ARG A 158 15.91 -1.95 8.76
N ARG A 159 16.39 -1.03 7.92
CA ARG A 159 16.05 -0.89 6.48
C ARG A 159 16.19 -2.18 5.65
N ARG A 160 17.20 -3.02 5.95
CA ARG A 160 17.50 -4.27 5.21
C ARG A 160 16.32 -5.22 5.03
N ALA A 161 15.46 -5.37 6.04
CA ALA A 161 14.31 -6.29 5.95
C ALA A 161 13.28 -5.80 4.91
N LEU A 162 13.06 -4.48 4.84
CA LEU A 162 12.16 -3.87 3.86
C LEU A 162 12.76 -3.92 2.46
N GLU A 163 14.06 -3.65 2.34
CA GLU A 163 14.79 -3.72 1.07
C GLU A 163 14.70 -5.12 0.45
N LYS A 164 14.89 -6.18 1.26
CA LYS A 164 14.72 -7.57 0.80
C LYS A 164 13.27 -7.83 0.38
N LYS A 165 12.29 -7.38 1.18
CA LYS A 165 10.86 -7.58 0.90
C LYS A 165 10.40 -6.89 -0.40
N LEU A 166 11.02 -5.79 -0.78
CA LEU A 166 10.74 -5.05 -2.01
C LEU A 166 11.68 -5.42 -3.18
N GLY A 167 12.58 -6.38 -2.96
CA GLY A 167 13.55 -6.80 -3.98
C GLY A 167 14.54 -5.71 -4.40
N LEU A 168 14.89 -4.79 -3.49
CA LEU A 168 15.92 -3.78 -3.73
C LEU A 168 17.34 -4.31 -3.51
N VAL A 169 17.47 -5.45 -2.82
CA VAL A 169 18.72 -6.15 -2.58
C VAL A 169 18.57 -7.57 -3.13
N PRO A 170 19.56 -8.11 -3.87
CA PRO A 170 19.50 -9.48 -4.36
C PRO A 170 19.42 -10.50 -3.21
N PRO A 171 18.70 -11.63 -3.39
CA PRO A 171 18.74 -12.73 -2.44
C PRO A 171 20.17 -13.26 -2.33
N GLN A 172 20.62 -13.58 -1.10
CA GLN A 172 21.95 -14.14 -0.83
C GLN A 172 21.93 -15.65 -0.93
#